data_AF-A0A2H0VY29-F1
#
_entry.id   AF-A0A2H0VY29-F1
#
_cell.length_a   1.000
_cell.length_b   1.000
_cell.length_c   1.000
_cell.angle_alpha   90.00
_cell.angle_beta   90.00
_cell.angle_gamma   90.00
#
_symmetry.space_group_name_H-M   'P 1'
#
loop_
_entity.id
_entity.type
_entity.pdbx_description
1 polymer ?
#
loop_
_entity_poly.entity_id
_entity_poly.type
_entity_poly.pdbx_seq_one_letter_code
_entity_poly.pdbx_strand_id
1 'polypeptide(L)'
;MRIPYKNPDKLIDRVISDLNLDLNAKQKSQLREDLSDIYCARLYLMMNTLAGDKELPLDDRTEFLKFVTYMPDIEDDLKFEAEVFYEDMIRTYQLVDSYKKHVKAA
;
A
#
# COMPACT_ATOMS: atom_id res chain seq x y z
N MET A 1 4.59 7.70 15.07
CA MET A 1 4.27 6.24 15.18
C MET A 1 4.94 5.54 14.00
N ARG A 2 5.63 4.42 14.17
CA ARG A 2 6.46 3.82 13.09
C ARG A 2 5.60 2.99 12.13
N ILE A 3 5.67 3.25 10.82
CA ILE A 3 4.99 2.48 9.76
C ILE A 3 5.68 1.10 9.60
N PRO A 4 4.93 -0.02 9.48
CA PRO A 4 5.50 -1.36 9.35
C PRO A 4 5.98 -1.66 7.92
N TYR A 5 6.97 -0.91 7.42
CA TYR A 5 7.46 -0.97 6.02
C TYR A 5 8.01 -2.33 5.57
N LYS A 6 8.57 -3.16 6.48
CA LYS A 6 9.03 -4.53 6.19
C LYS A 6 7.93 -5.59 6.28
N ASN A 7 6.69 -5.21 6.62
CA ASN A 7 5.57 -6.14 6.76
C ASN A 7 4.34 -5.58 6.03
N PRO A 8 4.21 -5.87 4.72
CA PRO A 8 3.12 -5.38 3.89
C PRO A 8 1.73 -5.75 4.46
N ASP A 9 1.57 -6.96 4.99
CA ASP A 9 0.32 -7.40 5.61
C ASP A 9 -0.09 -6.49 6.77
N LYS A 10 0.83 -6.18 7.67
CA LYS A 10 0.57 -5.26 8.80
C LYS A 10 0.34 -3.83 8.36
N LEU A 11 0.96 -3.40 7.26
CA LEU A 11 0.72 -2.08 6.67
C LEU A 11 -0.72 -1.98 6.15
N ILE A 12 -1.16 -2.98 5.38
CA ILE A 12 -2.51 -3.07 4.82
C ILE A 12 -3.55 -3.18 5.94
N ASP A 13 -3.32 -4.05 6.93
CA ASP A 13 -4.23 -4.21 8.08
C ASP A 13 -4.39 -2.89 8.85
N ARG A 14 -3.30 -2.12 8.98
CA ARG A 14 -3.35 -0.79 9.57
C ARG A 14 -4.16 0.18 8.73
N VAL A 15 -3.96 0.24 7.40
CA VAL A 15 -4.76 1.09 6.51
C VAL A 15 -6.25 0.76 6.66
N ILE A 16 -6.64 -0.51 6.58
CA ILE A 16 -8.04 -0.93 6.71
C ILE A 16 -8.63 -0.51 8.06
N SER A 17 -7.87 -0.69 9.14
CA SER A 17 -8.27 -0.28 10.49
C SER A 17 -8.45 1.23 10.60
N ASP A 18 -7.48 2.00 10.14
CA ASP A 18 -7.44 3.47 10.29
C ASP A 18 -8.45 4.17 9.38
N LEU A 19 -8.78 3.57 8.22
CA LEU A 19 -9.88 4.04 7.38
C LEU A 19 -11.26 3.92 8.07
N ASN A 20 -11.37 3.06 9.08
CA ASN A 20 -12.56 2.85 9.90
C ASN A 20 -13.85 2.70 9.06
N LEU A 21 -13.77 1.89 8.00
CA LEU A 21 -14.88 1.62 7.10
C LEU A 21 -15.82 0.59 7.71
N ASP A 22 -17.13 0.83 7.63
CA ASP A 22 -18.16 -0.13 8.04
C ASP A 22 -18.32 -1.24 6.98
N LEU A 23 -17.32 -2.13 6.92
CA LEU A 23 -17.24 -3.23 5.98
C LEU A 23 -17.50 -4.57 6.67
N ASN A 24 -18.24 -5.45 5.98
CA ASN A 24 -18.36 -6.85 6.41
C ASN A 24 -17.07 -7.66 6.11
N ALA A 25 -16.99 -8.89 6.61
CA ALA A 25 -15.81 -9.73 6.46
C ALA A 25 -15.39 -9.97 4.99
N LYS A 26 -16.36 -10.19 4.10
CA LYS A 26 -16.09 -10.40 2.66
C LYS A 26 -15.50 -9.14 2.02
N GLN A 27 -16.07 -7.97 2.33
CA GLN A 27 -15.59 -6.68 1.83
C GLN A 27 -14.20 -6.34 2.38
N LYS A 28 -13.92 -6.64 3.66
CA LYS A 28 -12.57 -6.47 4.24
C LYS A 28 -11.54 -7.36 3.55
N SER A 29 -11.90 -8.60 3.25
CA SER A 29 -11.04 -9.53 2.52
C SER A 29 -10.72 -8.99 1.12
N GLN A 30 -11.74 -8.54 0.38
CA GLN A 30 -11.54 -7.96 -0.94
C GLN A 30 -10.67 -6.70 -0.89
N LEU A 31 -10.95 -5.78 0.04
CA LEU A 31 -10.17 -4.56 0.21
C LEU A 31 -8.70 -4.87 0.54
N ARG A 32 -8.44 -5.90 1.34
CA ARG A 32 -7.08 -6.36 1.65
C ARG A 32 -6.35 -6.83 0.40
N GLU A 33 -7.01 -7.60 -0.45
CA GLU A 33 -6.44 -8.05 -1.73
C GLU A 33 -6.15 -6.87 -2.65
N ASP A 34 -7.13 -5.98 -2.83
CA ASP A 34 -6.99 -4.79 -3.69
C ASP A 34 -5.84 -3.89 -3.23
N LEU A 35 -5.73 -3.63 -1.91
CA LEU A 35 -4.64 -2.84 -1.34
C LEU A 35 -3.27 -3.52 -1.49
N SER A 36 -3.22 -4.86 -1.40
CA SER A 36 -2.00 -5.63 -1.63
C SER A 36 -1.52 -5.48 -3.07
N ASP A 37 -2.43 -5.56 -4.03
CA ASP A 37 -2.10 -5.41 -5.45
C ASP A 37 -1.64 -3.98 -5.76
N ILE A 38 -2.31 -2.96 -5.21
CA ILE A 38 -1.90 -1.56 -5.36
C ILE A 38 -0.50 -1.34 -4.78
N TYR A 39 -0.24 -1.82 -3.56
CA TYR A 39 1.06 -1.64 -2.92
C TYR A 39 2.16 -2.39 -3.69
N CYS A 40 1.89 -3.61 -4.14
CA CYS A 40 2.82 -4.38 -4.95
C CYS A 40 3.15 -3.68 -6.28
N ALA A 41 2.15 -3.13 -6.97
CA ALA A 41 2.36 -2.38 -8.21
C ALA A 41 3.24 -1.14 -7.99
N ARG A 42 3.07 -0.44 -6.86
CA ARG A 42 3.91 0.72 -6.51
C ARG A 42 5.35 0.31 -6.23
N LEU A 43 5.57 -0.74 -5.46
CA LEU A 43 6.89 -1.30 -5.21
C LEU A 43 7.56 -1.76 -6.52
N TYR A 44 6.79 -2.34 -7.44
CA TYR A 44 7.31 -2.74 -8.75
C TYR A 44 7.82 -1.54 -9.55
N LEU A 45 7.07 -0.44 -9.59
CA LEU A 45 7.49 0.81 -10.24
C LEU A 45 8.73 1.41 -9.59
N MET A 46 8.79 1.42 -8.26
CA MET A 46 9.97 1.86 -7.50
C MET A 46 11.18 1.01 -7.87
N MET A 47 11.04 -0.31 -7.85
CA MET A 47 12.12 -1.24 -8.16
C MET A 47 12.62 -1.13 -9.59
N ASN A 48 11.73 -1.00 -10.59
CA ASN A 48 12.15 -0.77 -11.97
C ASN A 48 12.94 0.54 -12.12
N THR A 49 12.54 1.58 -11.38
CA THR A 49 13.24 2.87 -11.39
C THR A 49 14.64 2.75 -10.80
N LEU A 50 14.81 1.96 -9.72
CA LEU A 50 16.09 1.76 -9.04
C LEU A 50 17.00 0.74 -9.75
N ALA A 51 16.42 -0.29 -10.34
CA ALA A 51 17.14 -1.39 -10.98
C ALA A 51 17.70 -1.01 -12.37
N GLY A 52 17.07 -0.03 -13.05
CA GLY A 52 17.41 0.33 -14.42
C GLY A 52 17.19 -0.85 -15.36
N ASP A 53 18.24 -1.28 -16.06
CA ASP A 53 18.20 -2.39 -17.03
C ASP A 53 18.31 -3.79 -16.39
N LYS A 54 18.35 -3.91 -15.06
CA LYS A 54 18.45 -5.23 -14.40
C LYS A 54 17.08 -5.92 -14.38
N GLU A 55 17.04 -7.18 -14.83
CA GLU A 55 15.85 -8.03 -14.68
C GLU A 55 15.50 -8.23 -13.21
N LEU A 56 14.27 -7.86 -12.85
CA LEU A 56 13.67 -8.19 -11.56
C LEU A 56 12.97 -9.55 -11.66
N PRO A 57 12.86 -10.30 -10.56
CA PRO A 57 12.01 -11.50 -10.52
C PRO A 57 10.53 -11.07 -10.58
N LEU A 58 9.83 -11.40 -11.68
CA LEU A 58 8.48 -10.88 -11.96
C LEU A 58 7.34 -11.90 -11.86
N ASP A 59 7.66 -13.18 -11.67
CA ASP A 59 6.68 -14.24 -11.95
C ASP A 59 5.77 -14.56 -10.75
N ASP A 60 6.16 -14.18 -9.53
CA ASP A 60 5.37 -14.41 -8.31
C ASP A 60 5.36 -13.19 -7.37
N ARG A 61 4.16 -12.74 -6.98
CA ARG A 61 3.94 -11.60 -6.08
C ARG A 61 4.58 -11.80 -4.71
N THR A 62 4.48 -13.00 -4.15
CA THR A 62 4.98 -13.30 -2.80
C THR A 62 6.51 -13.28 -2.79
N GLU A 63 7.12 -13.85 -3.82
CA GLU A 63 8.57 -13.83 -4.03
C GLU A 63 9.07 -12.41 -4.28
N PHE A 64 8.38 -11.62 -5.09
CA PHE A 64 8.70 -10.21 -5.31
C PHE A 64 8.68 -9.41 -4.01
N LEU A 65 7.61 -9.51 -3.22
CA LEU A 65 7.49 -8.78 -1.94
C LEU A 65 8.58 -9.21 -0.95
N LYS A 66 8.91 -10.50 -0.87
CA LYS A 66 10.04 -10.98 -0.06
C LYS A 66 11.35 -10.37 -0.55
N PHE A 67 11.62 -10.44 -1.86
CA PHE A 67 12.83 -9.89 -2.45
C PHE A 67 13.02 -8.40 -2.07
N VAL A 68 12.01 -7.57 -2.32
CA VAL A 68 12.05 -6.13 -1.99
C VAL A 68 12.23 -5.88 -0.49
N THR A 69 11.47 -6.57 0.37
CA THR A 69 11.50 -6.30 1.82
C THR A 69 12.81 -6.72 2.51
N TYR A 70 13.60 -7.59 1.89
CA TYR A 70 14.90 -8.05 2.40
C TYR A 70 16.11 -7.37 1.76
N MET A 71 15.93 -6.53 0.74
CA MET A 71 17.02 -5.78 0.14
C MET A 71 17.47 -4.63 1.07
N PRO A 72 18.73 -4.63 1.55
CA PRO A 72 19.22 -3.58 2.43
C PRO A 72 19.41 -2.23 1.71
N ASP A 73 19.76 -2.26 0.42
CA ASP A 73 20.15 -1.08 -0.35
C ASP A 73 18.98 -0.14 -0.66
N ILE A 74 17.74 -0.60 -0.47
CA ILE A 74 16.52 0.17 -0.74
C ILE A 74 15.74 0.45 0.55
N GLU A 75 16.35 0.26 1.72
CA GLU A 75 15.62 0.29 2.98
C GLU A 75 14.93 1.64 3.23
N ASP A 76 15.59 2.74 2.89
CA ASP A 76 15.02 4.08 3.10
C ASP A 76 13.97 4.43 2.04
N ASP A 77 14.15 3.99 0.79
CA ASP A 77 13.13 4.09 -0.26
C ASP A 77 11.87 3.31 0.11
N LEU A 78 12.03 2.09 0.65
CA LEU A 78 10.92 1.26 1.11
C LEU A 78 10.16 1.89 2.29
N LYS A 79 10.87 2.53 3.22
CA LYS A 79 10.23 3.29 4.32
C LYS A 79 9.41 4.44 3.76
N PHE A 80 10.01 5.21 2.85
CA PHE A 80 9.34 6.34 2.23
C PHE A 80 8.11 5.89 1.44
N GLU A 81 8.22 4.85 0.63
CA GLU A 81 7.12 4.31 -0.16
C GLU A 81 5.98 3.80 0.72
N ALA A 82 6.29 3.13 1.84
CA ALA A 82 5.29 2.68 2.80
C ALA A 82 4.56 3.86 3.49
N GLU A 83 5.28 4.95 3.79
CA GLU A 83 4.69 6.17 4.35
C GLU A 83 3.79 6.88 3.32
N VAL A 84 4.25 7.05 2.09
CA VAL A 84 3.45 7.66 1.02
C VAL A 84 2.19 6.84 0.74
N PHE A 85 2.31 5.51 0.63
CA PHE A 85 1.16 4.63 0.44
C PHE A 85 0.13 4.81 1.55
N TYR A 86 0.56 4.81 2.82
CA TYR A 86 -0.34 5.01 3.95
C TYR A 86 -1.06 6.37 3.88
N GLU A 87 -0.30 7.46 3.73
CA GLU A 87 -0.85 8.82 3.69
C GLU A 87 -1.79 9.03 2.51
N ASP A 88 -1.45 8.49 1.33
CA ASP A 88 -2.31 8.56 0.13
C ASP A 88 -3.67 7.89 0.38
N MET A 89 -3.69 6.71 1.02
CA MET A 89 -4.94 6.00 1.30
C MET A 89 -5.82 6.77 2.30
N ILE A 90 -5.23 7.25 3.39
CA ILE A 90 -5.96 8.02 4.42
C ILE A 90 -6.51 9.31 3.82
N ARG A 91 -5.68 10.07 3.09
CA ARG A 91 -6.07 11.34 2.49
C ARG A 91 -7.14 11.18 1.41
N THR A 92 -7.00 10.16 0.55
CA THR A 92 -7.98 9.86 -0.50
C THR A 92 -9.35 9.58 0.11
N TYR A 93 -9.39 8.79 1.18
CA TYR A 93 -10.63 8.52 1.90
C TYR A 93 -11.26 9.80 2.49
N GLN A 94 -10.47 10.63 3.16
CA GLN A 94 -10.93 11.90 3.73
C GLN A 94 -11.52 12.83 2.66
N LEU A 95 -10.89 12.91 1.49
CA LEU A 95 -11.39 13.69 0.35
C LEU A 95 -12.73 13.17 -0.16
N VAL A 96 -12.85 11.86 -0.36
CA VAL A 96 -14.10 11.24 -0.82
C VAL A 96 -15.23 11.41 0.20
N ASP A 97 -14.94 11.26 1.50
CA ASP A 97 -15.92 11.46 2.57
C ASP A 97 -16.39 12.92 2.65
N SER A 98 -15.45 13.87 2.58
CA SER A 98 -15.76 15.30 2.51
C SER A 98 -16.64 15.63 1.30
N TYR A 99 -16.29 15.13 0.11
CA TYR A 99 -17.09 15.34 -1.10
C TYR A 99 -18.52 14.79 -0.95
N LYS A 100 -18.68 13.57 -0.42
CA LYS A 100 -20.01 12.98 -0.17
C LYS A 100 -20.86 13.81 0.80
N LYS A 101 -20.25 14.41 1.82
CA LYS A 101 -20.94 15.29 2.77
C LYS A 101 -21.38 16.59 2.10
N HIS A 102 -20.53 17.21 1.29
CA HIS A 102 -20.85 18.44 0.58
C HIS A 102 -21.93 18.24 -0.49
N VAL A 103 -21.87 17.17 -1.27
CA VAL A 103 -22.88 16.87 -2.30
C VAL A 103 -24.23 16.49 -1.68
N LYS A 104 -24.27 15.81 -0.53
CA LYS A 104 -25.53 15.51 0.17
C LYS A 104 -26.15 16.72 0.86
N ALA A 105 -25.38 17.78 1.07
CA ALA A 105 -25.83 19.01 1.72
C ALA A 105 -26.31 20.09 0.72
N ALA A 106 -26.10 19.86 -0.58
CA ALA A 106 -26.58 20.70 -1.69
C ALA A 106 -27.84 20.11 -2.32
#